data_AF-A0A8T0GI70-F1
#
_entry.id   AF-A0A8T0GI70-F1
#
_cell.length_a   1.000
_cell.length_b   1.000
_cell.length_c   1.000
_cell.angle_alpha   90.00
_cell.angle_beta   90.00
_cell.angle_gamma   90.00
#
_symmetry.space_group_name_H-M   'P 1'
#
loop_
_entity.id
_entity.type
_entity.pdbx_description
1 polymer ?
#
loop_
_entity_poly.entity_id
_entity_poly.type
_entity_poly.pdbx_seq_one_letter_code
_entity_poly.pdbx_strand_id
1 'polypeptide(L)'
;MLAGDGDGESASGPLFTMQAYFEGHMKMKDFARTGKERPTIPHDVFGQTLPVVDIAAIREGSVEERQANVATMLEAAKSWGFFRIANHGIPLEVVKQVEADGKEFFALPMERKMRVRSSDVVNFFGYTAGSPIKWKSKWWLEGLQLKVTENGLDDLVAQAYPDEPDHAARFKKDLTAFFTPVHELSRFLVEELTEALGLTRDTFTRHEVTQMNSTGRMNHYPVCSDPDSVLGIPAHGDIQMTSILYQDGAGGLQVLKDDGQWVGIRPEESTLVVNIGDTFMALTNGILRSAVHRAVLNSKKDRYSTVYFYGIDNTTTLTVPPELVTEEHPLKYRPFTVQEHRKYLMENEIPLHGPRHLQIDPDDATS
;
A
#
# COMPACT_ATOMS: atom_id res chain seq x y z
N MET A 1 -13.12 -24.87 35.68
CA MET A 1 -13.52 -23.93 36.73
C MET A 1 -12.27 -23.30 37.32
N LEU A 2 -11.97 -22.08 36.93
CA LEU A 2 -11.43 -21.05 37.81
C LEU A 2 -11.97 -19.74 37.23
N ALA A 3 -13.08 -19.31 37.81
CA ALA A 3 -13.57 -17.95 37.68
C ALA A 3 -12.58 -17.04 38.42
N GLY A 4 -12.23 -15.93 37.79
CA GLY A 4 -11.50 -14.83 38.38
C GLY A 4 -12.18 -13.56 37.90
N ASP A 5 -13.15 -13.13 38.70
CA ASP A 5 -13.70 -11.80 38.92
C ASP A 5 -13.58 -10.77 37.80
N GLY A 6 -14.75 -10.39 37.31
CA GLY A 6 -14.96 -9.19 36.51
C GLY A 6 -14.86 -7.96 37.39
N ASP A 7 -13.76 -7.24 37.22
CA ASP A 7 -13.69 -5.82 37.54
C ASP A 7 -14.19 -5.03 36.33
N GLY A 8 -15.29 -4.31 36.55
CA GLY A 8 -15.76 -3.26 35.66
C GLY A 8 -14.83 -2.07 35.73
N GLU A 9 -13.86 -2.02 34.81
CA GLU A 9 -13.18 -0.80 34.38
C GLU A 9 -13.36 -0.65 32.87
N SER A 10 -14.03 0.41 32.42
CA SER A 10 -13.98 0.83 31.02
C SER A 10 -12.59 1.41 30.72
N ALA A 11 -11.56 0.58 30.50
CA ALA A 11 -10.16 1.01 30.54
C ALA A 11 -9.25 0.35 29.49
N SER A 12 -9.35 0.75 28.23
CA SER A 12 -8.15 0.78 27.38
C SER A 12 -8.18 2.07 26.58
N GLY A 13 -7.16 2.91 26.76
CA GLY A 13 -7.05 4.19 26.06
C GLY A 13 -7.02 4.06 24.53
N PRO A 14 -6.83 5.16 23.81
CA PRO A 14 -6.78 5.14 22.35
C PRO A 14 -5.66 4.20 21.85
N LEU A 15 -6.03 3.27 20.96
CA LEU A 15 -5.09 2.36 20.32
C LEU A 15 -4.24 3.08 19.26
N PHE A 16 -4.75 4.17 18.69
CA PHE A 16 -4.13 4.89 17.59
C PHE A 16 -3.90 6.37 17.91
N THR A 17 -2.90 6.94 17.23
CA THR A 17 -2.30 8.24 17.57
C THR A 17 -3.17 9.44 17.26
N MET A 18 -3.86 9.48 16.11
CA MET A 18 -4.79 10.57 15.82
C MET A 18 -6.08 10.45 16.62
N GLN A 19 -6.54 9.23 16.94
CA GLN A 19 -7.62 9.05 17.90
C GLN A 19 -7.26 9.72 19.25
N ALA A 20 -6.06 9.42 19.76
CA ALA A 20 -5.55 10.03 20.98
C ALA A 20 -5.44 11.57 20.88
N TYR A 21 -5.05 12.08 19.71
CA TYR A 21 -5.02 13.52 19.45
C TYR A 21 -6.41 14.16 19.49
N PHE A 22 -7.41 13.55 18.84
CA PHE A 22 -8.79 14.04 18.83
C PHE A 22 -9.44 14.01 20.22
N GLU A 23 -9.07 13.05 21.05
CA GLU A 23 -9.52 12.91 22.44
C GLU A 23 -8.72 13.81 23.42
N GLY A 24 -7.71 14.55 22.95
CA GLY A 24 -6.89 15.46 23.77
C GLY A 24 -5.77 14.78 24.57
N HIS A 25 -5.52 13.50 24.34
CA HIS A 25 -4.44 12.72 24.96
C HIS A 25 -3.07 12.91 24.28
N MET A 26 -3.02 13.44 23.07
CA MET A 26 -1.79 13.79 22.33
C MET A 26 -1.87 15.20 21.74
N LYS A 27 -0.72 15.80 21.45
CA LYS A 27 -0.55 17.13 20.83
C LYS A 27 0.20 17.00 19.50
N MET A 28 0.07 18.01 18.63
CA MET A 28 0.73 18.03 17.32
C MET A 28 2.24 17.77 17.40
N LYS A 29 2.91 18.34 18.42
CA LYS A 29 4.35 18.14 18.67
C LYS A 29 4.75 16.67 18.85
N ASP A 30 3.82 15.82 19.26
CA ASP A 30 4.09 14.39 19.47
C ASP A 30 4.20 13.64 18.13
N PHE A 31 3.72 14.24 17.03
CA PHE A 31 3.86 13.73 15.67
C PHE A 31 5.12 14.23 14.94
N ALA A 32 5.84 15.18 15.54
CA ALA A 32 6.95 15.87 14.88
C ALA A 32 8.13 14.94 14.60
N ARG A 33 8.67 15.06 13.38
CA ARG A 33 9.86 14.37 12.89
C ARG A 33 11.12 15.18 13.16
N THR A 34 12.23 14.47 13.33
CA THR A 34 13.54 15.08 13.61
C THR A 34 14.58 14.63 12.59
N GLY A 35 15.62 15.45 12.42
CA GLY A 35 16.75 15.14 11.54
C GLY A 35 16.33 14.78 10.11
N LYS A 36 16.86 13.65 9.60
CA LYS A 36 16.65 13.18 8.22
C LYS A 36 15.23 12.68 7.93
N GLU A 37 14.40 12.46 8.95
CA GLU A 37 13.01 12.03 8.75
C GLU A 37 12.06 13.18 8.41
N ARG A 38 12.50 14.44 8.56
CA ARG A 38 11.65 15.58 8.24
C ARG A 38 11.29 15.62 6.75
N PRO A 39 10.07 16.05 6.40
CA PRO A 39 9.77 16.47 5.04
C PRO A 39 10.79 17.52 4.57
N THR A 40 11.36 17.30 3.38
CA THR A 40 12.39 18.18 2.79
C THR A 40 11.91 18.89 1.53
N ILE A 41 10.81 18.40 0.95
CA ILE A 41 10.18 18.96 -0.24
C ILE A 41 8.65 19.04 0.03
N PRO A 42 7.99 20.16 -0.34
CA PRO A 42 6.54 20.32 -0.19
C PRO A 42 5.72 19.29 -1.00
N HIS A 43 4.45 19.16 -0.64
CA HIS A 43 3.51 18.21 -1.28
C HIS A 43 3.26 18.41 -2.78
N ASP A 44 3.45 19.64 -3.27
CA ASP A 44 3.14 20.13 -4.61
C ASP A 44 4.41 20.42 -5.43
N VAL A 45 5.59 20.09 -4.89
CA VAL A 45 6.84 20.08 -5.64
C VAL A 45 7.06 18.70 -6.22
N PHE A 46 6.91 18.60 -7.53
CA PHE A 46 7.06 17.37 -8.29
C PHE A 46 8.40 17.33 -9.00
N GLY A 47 9.04 16.16 -9.02
CA GLY A 47 10.28 15.97 -9.76
C GLY A 47 10.06 15.33 -11.13
N GLN A 48 11.01 14.50 -11.56
CA GLN A 48 10.93 13.80 -12.84
C GLN A 48 9.66 12.95 -12.92
N THR A 49 8.99 13.01 -14.07
CA THR A 49 7.78 12.23 -14.34
C THR A 49 8.11 10.75 -14.38
N LEU A 50 7.32 9.92 -13.69
CA LEU A 50 7.41 8.48 -13.80
C LEU A 50 7.13 8.02 -15.24
N PRO A 51 7.78 6.95 -15.72
CA PRO A 51 7.42 6.32 -16.98
C PRO A 51 5.92 5.96 -17.00
N VAL A 52 5.27 6.18 -18.14
CA VAL A 52 3.85 5.84 -18.35
C VAL A 52 3.80 4.62 -19.26
N VAL A 53 3.07 3.60 -18.82
CA VAL A 53 2.83 2.35 -19.55
C VAL A 53 1.40 2.37 -20.07
N ASP A 54 1.22 2.17 -21.36
CA ASP A 54 -0.10 2.02 -21.97
C ASP A 54 -0.55 0.56 -21.88
N ILE A 55 -1.57 0.29 -21.07
CA ILE A 55 -2.10 -1.07 -20.85
C ILE A 55 -2.86 -1.58 -22.08
N ALA A 56 -3.56 -0.72 -22.80
CA ALA A 56 -4.26 -1.11 -24.02
C ALA A 56 -3.26 -1.53 -25.10
N ALA A 57 -2.12 -0.83 -25.20
CA ALA A 57 -1.05 -1.22 -26.11
C ALA A 57 -0.45 -2.61 -25.79
N ILE A 58 -0.39 -3.02 -24.52
CA ILE A 58 0.05 -4.36 -24.13
C ILE A 58 -1.01 -5.43 -24.49
N ARG A 59 -2.30 -5.13 -24.29
CA ARG A 59 -3.40 -6.10 -24.47
C ARG A 59 -3.85 -6.26 -25.91
N GLU A 60 -3.91 -5.16 -26.65
CA GLU A 60 -4.64 -5.03 -27.91
C GLU A 60 -3.78 -4.42 -29.03
N GLY A 61 -2.59 -3.91 -28.71
CA GLY A 61 -1.69 -3.27 -29.66
C GLY A 61 -0.96 -4.24 -30.59
N SER A 62 -0.17 -3.68 -31.51
CA SER A 62 0.75 -4.45 -32.35
C SER A 62 1.81 -5.17 -31.50
N VAL A 63 2.52 -6.13 -32.11
CA VAL A 63 3.63 -6.83 -31.45
C VAL A 63 4.70 -5.84 -30.99
N GLU A 64 5.00 -4.83 -31.80
CA GLU A 64 5.98 -3.78 -31.50
C GLU A 64 5.50 -2.87 -30.36
N GLU A 65 4.23 -2.47 -30.36
CA GLU A 65 3.63 -1.65 -29.29
C GLU A 65 3.63 -2.37 -27.95
N ARG A 66 3.27 -3.67 -27.95
CA ARG A 66 3.34 -4.51 -26.76
C ARG A 66 4.77 -4.61 -26.25
N GLN A 67 5.72 -4.94 -27.11
CA GLN A 67 7.13 -5.10 -26.73
C GLN A 67 7.71 -3.81 -26.14
N ALA A 68 7.41 -2.65 -26.75
CA ALA A 68 7.87 -1.35 -26.26
C ALA A 68 7.30 -1.01 -24.87
N ASN A 69 6.01 -1.26 -24.64
CA ASN A 69 5.36 -0.98 -23.35
C ASN A 69 5.80 -1.96 -22.25
N VAL A 70 5.95 -3.25 -22.56
CA VAL A 70 6.50 -4.24 -21.62
C VAL A 70 7.95 -3.90 -21.24
N ALA A 71 8.78 -3.51 -22.21
CA ALA A 71 10.15 -3.07 -21.95
C ALA A 71 10.19 -1.81 -21.06
N THR A 72 9.33 -0.84 -21.34
CA THR A 72 9.18 0.39 -20.51
C THR A 72 8.77 0.05 -19.09
N MET A 73 7.79 -0.84 -18.93
CA MET A 73 7.32 -1.31 -17.63
C MET A 73 8.42 -2.02 -16.84
N LEU A 74 9.14 -2.95 -17.49
CA LEU A 74 10.24 -3.67 -16.86
C LEU A 74 11.36 -2.73 -16.41
N GLU A 75 11.78 -1.79 -17.26
CA GLU A 75 12.83 -0.83 -16.93
C GLU A 75 12.40 0.11 -15.79
N ALA A 76 11.15 0.56 -15.78
CA ALA A 76 10.62 1.37 -14.69
C ALA A 76 10.56 0.58 -13.36
N ALA A 77 10.15 -0.69 -13.41
CA ALA A 77 10.12 -1.57 -12.25
C ALA A 77 11.53 -1.86 -11.68
N LYS A 78 12.57 -1.90 -12.53
CA LYS A 78 13.97 -2.05 -12.12
C LYS A 78 14.56 -0.75 -11.54
N SER A 79 14.45 0.35 -12.28
CA SER A 79 15.16 1.61 -11.96
C SER A 79 14.44 2.49 -10.94
N TRP A 80 13.11 2.49 -10.97
CA TRP A 80 12.27 3.28 -10.07
C TRP A 80 11.56 2.43 -9.03
N GLY A 81 11.15 1.21 -9.37
CA GLY A 81 10.16 0.47 -8.58
C GLY A 81 8.77 1.10 -8.63
N PHE A 82 8.57 2.11 -9.48
CA PHE A 82 7.36 2.90 -9.64
C PHE A 82 7.16 3.22 -11.13
N PHE A 83 5.91 3.19 -11.58
CA PHE A 83 5.49 3.68 -12.89
C PHE A 83 4.03 4.11 -12.84
N ARG A 84 3.56 4.73 -13.91
CA ARG A 84 2.14 5.01 -14.13
C ARG A 84 1.59 4.10 -15.20
N ILE A 85 0.30 3.84 -15.09
CA ILE A 85 -0.44 3.11 -16.12
C ILE A 85 -1.56 4.00 -16.67
N ALA A 86 -1.69 4.02 -17.99
CA ALA A 86 -2.75 4.69 -18.73
C ALA A 86 -3.55 3.65 -19.53
N ASN A 87 -4.75 4.03 -19.99
CA ASN A 87 -5.63 3.16 -20.79
C ASN A 87 -5.86 1.78 -20.13
N HIS A 88 -5.93 1.75 -18.79
CA HIS A 88 -5.99 0.54 -17.98
C HIS A 88 -7.37 -0.16 -17.99
N GLY A 89 -8.37 0.45 -18.61
CA GLY A 89 -9.72 -0.13 -18.78
C GLY A 89 -10.64 0.02 -17.56
N ILE A 90 -10.21 0.75 -16.51
CA ILE A 90 -11.10 1.11 -15.39
C ILE A 90 -11.72 2.46 -15.74
N PRO A 91 -13.06 2.56 -15.82
CA PRO A 91 -13.71 3.82 -16.19
C PRO A 91 -13.45 4.93 -15.17
N LEU A 92 -13.30 6.16 -15.65
CA LEU A 92 -12.99 7.32 -14.80
C LEU A 92 -14.09 7.56 -13.75
N GLU A 93 -15.35 7.31 -14.11
CA GLU A 93 -16.48 7.41 -13.19
C GLU A 93 -16.38 6.45 -12.00
N VAL A 94 -15.83 5.25 -12.20
CA VAL A 94 -15.61 4.27 -11.11
C VAL A 94 -14.52 4.79 -10.17
N VAL A 95 -13.45 5.37 -10.72
CA VAL A 95 -12.36 5.99 -9.94
C VAL A 95 -12.87 7.20 -9.13
N LYS A 96 -13.68 8.06 -9.75
CA LYS A 96 -14.27 9.23 -9.08
C LYS A 96 -15.33 8.83 -8.05
N GLN A 97 -16.08 7.76 -8.29
CA GLN A 97 -17.05 7.24 -7.33
C GLN A 97 -16.35 6.73 -6.07
N VAL A 98 -15.30 5.90 -6.19
CA VAL A 98 -14.58 5.41 -5.00
C VAL A 98 -13.87 6.53 -4.22
N GLU A 99 -13.45 7.61 -4.90
CA GLU A 99 -12.97 8.84 -4.24
C GLU A 99 -14.09 9.51 -3.43
N ALA A 100 -15.28 9.66 -4.02
CA ALA A 100 -16.44 10.25 -3.35
C ALA A 100 -16.90 9.43 -2.15
N ASP A 101 -16.92 8.10 -2.28
CA ASP A 101 -17.28 7.19 -1.20
C ASP A 101 -16.30 7.27 -0.03
N GLY A 102 -14.99 7.39 -0.33
CA GLY A 102 -13.97 7.63 0.68
C GLY A 102 -14.20 8.95 1.42
N LYS A 103 -14.47 10.04 0.70
CA LYS A 103 -14.81 11.35 1.30
C LYS A 103 -16.05 11.26 2.19
N GLU A 104 -17.10 10.60 1.72
CA GLU A 104 -18.34 10.40 2.47
C GLU A 104 -18.09 9.61 3.76
N PHE A 105 -17.35 8.50 3.68
CA PHE A 105 -16.99 7.69 4.86
C PHE A 105 -16.16 8.49 5.87
N PHE A 106 -15.12 9.20 5.44
CA PHE A 106 -14.25 9.94 6.37
C PHE A 106 -14.92 11.20 6.96
N ALA A 107 -15.96 11.73 6.31
CA ALA A 107 -16.79 12.80 6.83
C ALA A 107 -17.80 12.36 7.90
N LEU A 108 -18.01 11.05 8.09
CA LEU A 108 -18.89 10.53 9.15
C LEU A 108 -18.41 10.98 10.54
N PRO A 109 -19.34 11.15 11.50
CA PRO A 109 -18.97 11.37 12.90
C PRO A 109 -18.02 10.27 13.41
N MET A 110 -17.10 10.63 14.31
CA MET A 110 -16.11 9.68 14.85
C MET A 110 -16.76 8.41 15.41
N GLU A 111 -17.87 8.55 16.14
CA GLU A 111 -18.65 7.41 16.68
C GLU A 111 -19.01 6.39 15.59
N ARG A 112 -19.40 6.87 14.40
CA ARG A 112 -19.75 6.02 13.27
C ARG A 112 -18.55 5.35 12.63
N LYS A 113 -17.46 6.08 12.41
CA LYS A 113 -16.21 5.50 11.88
C LYS A 113 -15.66 4.42 12.82
N MET A 114 -15.81 4.61 14.12
CA MET A 114 -15.35 3.68 15.15
C MET A 114 -16.16 2.38 15.24
N ARG A 115 -17.32 2.27 14.59
CA ARG A 115 -18.08 1.00 14.50
C ARG A 115 -17.30 -0.10 13.76
N VAL A 116 -16.45 0.31 12.81
CA VAL A 116 -15.55 -0.59 12.07
C VAL A 116 -14.10 -0.42 12.51
N ARG A 117 -13.85 0.07 13.73
CA ARG A 117 -12.48 0.27 14.24
C ARG A 117 -11.67 -1.02 14.16
N SER A 118 -10.45 -0.93 13.66
CA SER A 118 -9.53 -2.06 13.71
C SER A 118 -9.09 -2.38 15.15
N SER A 119 -9.21 -3.65 15.53
CA SER A 119 -8.62 -4.21 16.75
C SER A 119 -7.26 -4.89 16.47
N ASP A 120 -6.87 -5.00 15.21
CA ASP A 120 -5.66 -5.70 14.75
C ASP A 120 -4.59 -4.69 14.31
N VAL A 121 -3.48 -4.63 15.05
CA VAL A 121 -2.34 -3.74 14.76
C VAL A 121 -1.33 -4.32 13.76
N VAL A 122 -1.61 -5.51 13.21
CA VAL A 122 -0.80 -6.17 12.17
C VAL A 122 -1.43 -5.97 10.80
N ASN A 123 -2.71 -6.29 10.64
CA ASN A 123 -3.39 -6.18 9.34
C ASN A 123 -4.25 -4.92 9.20
N PHE A 124 -4.56 -4.22 10.29
CA PHE A 124 -5.32 -2.97 10.30
C PHE A 124 -6.73 -3.01 9.69
N PHE A 125 -7.32 -4.19 9.45
CA PHE A 125 -8.67 -4.31 8.87
C PHE A 125 -9.69 -3.49 9.64
N GLY A 126 -10.43 -2.64 8.92
CA GLY A 126 -11.31 -1.63 9.48
C GLY A 126 -10.71 -0.23 9.51
N TYR A 127 -11.32 0.66 10.29
CA TYR A 127 -10.95 2.05 10.45
C TYR A 127 -9.82 2.22 11.47
N THR A 128 -8.87 3.08 11.13
CA THR A 128 -7.72 3.48 11.95
C THR A 128 -7.51 4.98 11.87
N ALA A 129 -7.10 5.60 12.97
CA ALA A 129 -6.80 7.03 13.04
C ALA A 129 -5.36 7.23 13.52
N GLY A 130 -4.43 7.25 12.58
CA GLY A 130 -2.98 7.29 12.79
C GLY A 130 -2.37 5.90 12.95
N SER A 131 -1.11 5.86 13.39
CA SER A 131 -0.40 4.61 13.72
C SER A 131 -0.77 4.10 15.12
N PRO A 132 -0.45 2.83 15.46
CA PRO A 132 -0.53 2.33 16.83
C PRO A 132 0.19 3.24 17.82
N ILE A 133 -0.43 3.50 18.97
CA ILE A 133 0.07 4.47 19.95
C ILE A 133 1.45 4.13 20.50
N LYS A 134 1.83 2.85 20.51
CA LYS A 134 3.12 2.36 20.99
C LYS A 134 4.28 2.59 20.02
N TRP A 135 3.99 2.79 18.73
CA TRP A 135 5.04 2.98 17.72
C TRP A 135 5.73 4.32 17.91
N LYS A 136 7.05 4.40 17.76
CA LYS A 136 7.77 5.68 17.78
C LYS A 136 7.33 6.57 16.62
N SER A 137 7.10 5.94 15.46
CA SER A 137 6.69 6.60 14.24
C SER A 137 5.18 6.94 14.25
N LYS A 138 4.84 8.21 14.48
CA LYS A 138 3.45 8.71 14.51
C LYS A 138 2.97 9.14 13.12
N TRP A 139 1.74 8.77 12.76
CA TRP A 139 1.19 8.99 11.44
C TRP A 139 0.02 9.98 11.48
N TRP A 140 -0.05 10.88 10.50
CA TRP A 140 -1.16 11.83 10.35
C TRP A 140 -2.05 11.43 9.17
N LEU A 141 -2.82 10.36 9.34
CA LEU A 141 -3.89 9.95 8.44
C LEU A 141 -4.99 9.20 9.18
N GLU A 142 -6.16 9.20 8.57
CA GLU A 142 -7.18 8.19 8.80
C GLU A 142 -7.10 7.15 7.67
N GLY A 143 -7.33 5.88 8.00
CA GLY A 143 -7.29 4.79 7.03
C GLY A 143 -8.44 3.82 7.24
N LEU A 144 -9.03 3.34 6.15
CA LEU A 144 -10.01 2.27 6.13
C LEU A 144 -9.43 1.10 5.32
N GLN A 145 -8.96 0.06 6.01
CA GLN A 145 -8.40 -1.14 5.40
C GLN A 145 -9.51 -2.18 5.15
N LEU A 146 -9.54 -2.73 3.94
CA LEU A 146 -10.66 -3.50 3.41
C LEU A 146 -10.23 -4.93 3.07
N LYS A 147 -11.03 -5.89 3.52
CA LYS A 147 -11.07 -7.24 2.91
C LYS A 147 -11.96 -7.15 1.68
N VAL A 148 -11.35 -7.02 0.51
CA VAL A 148 -12.06 -6.85 -0.78
C VAL A 148 -12.59 -8.17 -1.34
N THR A 149 -13.17 -9.00 -0.47
CA THR A 149 -13.93 -10.20 -0.81
C THR A 149 -15.40 -9.94 -0.57
N GLU A 150 -16.29 -10.76 -1.14
CA GLU A 150 -17.73 -10.60 -0.94
C GLU A 150 -18.11 -10.56 0.55
N ASN A 151 -17.71 -11.60 1.31
CA ASN A 151 -17.94 -11.67 2.75
C ASN A 151 -17.23 -10.53 3.51
N GLY A 152 -16.02 -10.16 3.09
CA GLY A 152 -15.25 -9.10 3.75
C GLY A 152 -15.90 -7.72 3.63
N LEU A 153 -16.51 -7.44 2.48
CA LEU A 153 -17.28 -6.21 2.27
C LEU A 153 -18.65 -6.27 2.95
N ASP A 154 -19.31 -7.42 2.97
CA ASP A 154 -20.57 -7.60 3.72
C ASP A 154 -20.39 -7.32 5.22
N ASP A 155 -19.37 -7.92 5.82
CA ASP A 155 -19.03 -7.68 7.23
C ASP A 155 -18.77 -6.19 7.51
N LEU A 156 -18.06 -5.52 6.61
CA LEU A 156 -17.75 -4.10 6.74
C LEU A 156 -19.00 -3.24 6.68
N VAL A 157 -19.83 -3.40 5.63
CA VAL A 157 -20.96 -2.50 5.41
C VAL A 157 -22.07 -2.73 6.45
N ALA A 158 -22.26 -3.99 6.90
CA ALA A 158 -23.19 -4.30 7.99
C ALA A 158 -22.81 -3.61 9.31
N GLN A 159 -21.51 -3.48 9.59
CA GLN A 159 -21.01 -2.79 10.79
C GLN A 159 -20.99 -1.26 10.63
N ALA A 160 -20.59 -0.77 9.45
CA ALA A 160 -20.48 0.66 9.19
C ALA A 160 -21.86 1.31 9.11
N TYR A 161 -22.83 0.67 8.44
CA TYR A 161 -24.14 1.22 8.05
C TYR A 161 -25.32 0.30 8.47
N PRO A 162 -25.42 -0.13 9.74
CA PRO A 162 -26.42 -1.11 10.18
C PRO A 162 -27.87 -0.65 9.98
N ASP A 163 -28.09 0.67 10.01
CA ASP A 163 -29.41 1.29 9.92
C ASP A 163 -29.69 1.91 8.54
N GLU A 164 -28.78 1.74 7.57
CA GLU A 164 -28.82 2.40 6.25
C GLU A 164 -28.58 1.37 5.12
N PRO A 165 -29.48 0.39 4.91
CA PRO A 165 -29.24 -0.75 4.01
C PRO A 165 -29.01 -0.34 2.55
N ASP A 166 -29.70 0.69 2.05
CA ASP A 166 -29.51 1.17 0.69
C ASP A 166 -28.12 1.82 0.49
N HIS A 167 -27.64 2.52 1.51
CA HIS A 167 -26.30 3.10 1.53
C HIS A 167 -25.23 2.01 1.61
N ALA A 168 -25.43 1.03 2.50
CA ALA A 168 -24.57 -0.14 2.64
C ALA A 168 -24.42 -0.89 1.31
N ALA A 169 -25.54 -1.14 0.62
CA ALA A 169 -25.57 -1.81 -0.67
C ALA A 169 -24.86 -1.01 -1.77
N ARG A 170 -25.07 0.32 -1.82
CA ARG A 170 -24.37 1.22 -2.76
C ARG A 170 -22.87 1.21 -2.52
N PHE A 171 -22.44 1.43 -1.28
CA PHE A 171 -21.03 1.46 -0.92
C PHE A 171 -20.34 0.12 -1.24
N LYS A 172 -20.95 -1.03 -0.92
CA LYS A 172 -20.43 -2.35 -1.31
C LYS A 172 -20.27 -2.46 -2.83
N LYS A 173 -21.31 -2.08 -3.59
CA LYS A 173 -21.30 -2.15 -5.05
C LYS A 173 -20.16 -1.31 -5.65
N ASP A 174 -19.97 -0.09 -5.16
CA ASP A 174 -18.97 0.84 -5.69
C ASP A 174 -17.54 0.39 -5.34
N LEU A 175 -17.32 -0.12 -4.13
CA LEU A 175 -16.07 -0.78 -3.74
C LEU A 175 -15.75 -1.98 -4.64
N THR A 176 -16.74 -2.86 -4.89
CA THR A 176 -16.57 -4.01 -5.79
C THR A 176 -16.25 -3.55 -7.21
N ALA A 177 -16.96 -2.55 -7.73
CA ALA A 177 -16.76 -2.02 -9.08
C ALA A 177 -15.33 -1.48 -9.29
N PHE A 178 -14.71 -0.92 -8.25
CA PHE A 178 -13.32 -0.47 -8.30
C PHE A 178 -12.32 -1.61 -8.07
N PHE A 179 -12.45 -2.37 -6.98
CA PHE A 179 -11.40 -3.30 -6.57
C PHE A 179 -11.32 -4.58 -7.42
N THR A 180 -12.42 -5.05 -8.00
CA THR A 180 -12.40 -6.23 -8.88
C THR A 180 -11.52 -6.01 -10.13
N PRO A 181 -11.71 -4.97 -10.95
CA PRO A 181 -10.84 -4.77 -12.11
C PRO A 181 -9.40 -4.38 -11.71
N VAL A 182 -9.21 -3.71 -10.56
CA VAL A 182 -7.84 -3.40 -10.05
C VAL A 182 -7.11 -4.68 -9.62
N HIS A 183 -7.81 -5.67 -9.07
CA HIS A 183 -7.26 -7.00 -8.79
C HIS A 183 -6.76 -7.68 -10.07
N GLU A 184 -7.62 -7.79 -11.08
CA GLU A 184 -7.28 -8.41 -12.37
C GLU A 184 -6.12 -7.69 -13.06
N LEU A 185 -6.11 -6.36 -12.98
CA LEU A 185 -5.03 -5.54 -13.50
C LEU A 185 -3.71 -5.79 -12.76
N SER A 186 -3.74 -5.91 -11.44
CA SER A 186 -2.53 -6.20 -10.64
C SER A 186 -1.95 -7.56 -10.98
N ARG A 187 -2.80 -8.59 -11.07
CA ARG A 187 -2.40 -9.93 -11.51
C ARG A 187 -1.79 -9.89 -12.92
N PHE A 188 -2.45 -9.22 -13.86
CA PHE A 188 -1.95 -9.03 -15.21
C PHE A 188 -0.56 -8.38 -15.24
N LEU A 189 -0.33 -7.30 -14.48
CA LEU A 189 0.97 -6.63 -14.43
C LEU A 189 2.08 -7.52 -13.86
N VAL A 190 1.78 -8.30 -12.82
CA VAL A 190 2.74 -9.28 -12.25
C VAL A 190 3.08 -10.34 -13.29
N GLU A 191 2.09 -10.86 -14.00
CA GLU A 191 2.28 -11.85 -15.07
C GLU A 191 3.12 -11.33 -16.24
N GLU A 192 2.87 -10.10 -16.71
CA GLU A 192 3.64 -9.47 -17.78
C GLU A 192 5.10 -9.20 -17.36
N LEU A 193 5.32 -8.73 -16.13
CA LEU A 193 6.68 -8.56 -15.59
C LEU A 193 7.40 -9.90 -15.43
N THR A 194 6.68 -10.95 -15.02
CA THR A 194 7.21 -12.31 -14.87
C THR A 194 7.68 -12.88 -16.20
N GLU A 195 6.86 -12.76 -17.24
CA GLU A 195 7.23 -13.17 -18.60
C GLU A 195 8.41 -12.34 -19.13
N ALA A 196 8.42 -11.03 -18.89
CA ALA A 196 9.51 -10.14 -19.31
C ALA A 196 10.85 -10.46 -18.62
N LEU A 197 10.82 -11.16 -17.47
CA LEU A 197 12.00 -11.70 -16.78
C LEU A 197 12.43 -13.08 -17.33
N GLY A 198 11.77 -13.61 -18.35
CA GLY A 198 12.07 -14.89 -18.97
C GLY A 198 11.48 -16.10 -18.23
N LEU A 199 10.54 -15.87 -17.32
CA LEU A 199 9.87 -16.94 -16.56
C LEU A 199 8.51 -17.29 -17.19
N THR A 200 7.96 -18.45 -16.82
CA THR A 200 6.56 -18.78 -17.15
C THR A 200 5.64 -17.75 -16.50
N ARG A 201 4.68 -17.22 -17.28
CA ARG A 201 3.78 -16.12 -16.90
C ARG A 201 3.16 -16.25 -15.49
N ASP A 202 2.72 -17.44 -15.12
CA ASP A 202 2.03 -17.71 -13.85
C ASP A 202 2.96 -18.11 -12.68
N THR A 203 4.29 -18.01 -12.85
CA THR A 203 5.29 -18.47 -11.87
C THR A 203 5.01 -17.96 -10.45
N PHE A 204 4.57 -16.71 -10.31
CA PHE A 204 4.20 -16.13 -9.02
C PHE A 204 2.69 -16.15 -8.78
N THR A 205 1.86 -15.83 -9.77
CA THR A 205 0.41 -15.70 -9.59
C THR A 205 -0.30 -17.02 -9.32
N ARG A 206 0.31 -18.18 -9.64
CA ARG A 206 -0.19 -19.50 -9.22
C ARG A 206 -0.24 -19.70 -7.70
N HIS A 207 0.52 -18.89 -6.95
CA HIS A 207 0.50 -18.89 -5.48
C HIS A 207 -0.59 -17.97 -4.92
N GLU A 208 -1.38 -17.33 -5.76
CA GLU A 208 -2.52 -16.54 -5.32
C GLU A 208 -3.59 -17.44 -4.70
N VAL A 209 -3.98 -17.12 -3.46
CA VAL A 209 -5.12 -17.72 -2.79
C VAL A 209 -6.13 -16.61 -2.55
N THR A 210 -7.33 -16.78 -3.09
CA THR A 210 -8.40 -15.78 -3.29
C THR A 210 -8.83 -15.02 -2.02
N GLN A 211 -8.29 -15.32 -0.83
CA GLN A 211 -8.79 -14.81 0.44
C GLN A 211 -7.73 -14.33 1.44
N MET A 212 -6.42 -14.48 1.20
CA MET A 212 -5.46 -14.38 2.30
C MET A 212 -4.58 -13.12 2.34
N ASN A 213 -4.33 -12.43 1.22
CA ASN A 213 -3.28 -11.41 1.24
C ASN A 213 -3.50 -10.12 0.44
N SER A 214 -4.41 -10.13 -0.53
CA SER A 214 -4.76 -8.91 -1.24
C SER A 214 -5.76 -8.08 -0.45
N THR A 215 -5.55 -6.77 -0.40
CA THR A 215 -6.38 -5.87 0.41
C THR A 215 -6.55 -4.51 -0.25
N GLY A 216 -7.70 -3.88 -0.02
CA GLY A 216 -7.93 -2.49 -0.40
C GLY A 216 -7.68 -1.56 0.79
N ARG A 217 -7.34 -0.30 0.54
CA ARG A 217 -7.27 0.72 1.57
C ARG A 217 -7.66 2.08 1.03
N MET A 218 -8.56 2.75 1.73
CA MET A 218 -8.83 4.18 1.53
C MET A 218 -8.07 4.97 2.59
N ASN A 219 -7.45 6.08 2.20
CA ASN A 219 -6.72 6.97 3.10
C ASN A 219 -7.27 8.39 3.00
N HIS A 220 -7.38 9.04 4.16
CA HIS A 220 -7.67 10.46 4.30
C HIS A 220 -6.55 11.11 5.10
N TYR A 221 -5.97 12.17 4.55
CA TYR A 221 -4.96 12.99 5.22
C TYR A 221 -5.57 14.35 5.51
N PRO A 222 -6.03 14.58 6.76
CA PRO A 222 -6.59 15.88 7.13
C PRO A 222 -5.55 16.99 6.99
N VAL A 223 -6.01 18.22 6.74
CA VAL A 223 -5.18 19.43 6.82
C VAL A 223 -4.31 19.41 8.09
N CYS A 224 -3.01 19.59 7.91
CA CYS A 224 -2.04 19.60 9.00
C CYS A 224 -1.57 21.04 9.26
N SER A 225 -1.56 21.46 10.53
CA SER A 225 -1.06 22.80 10.91
C SER A 225 0.46 22.91 10.88
N ASP A 226 1.19 21.78 10.82
CA ASP A 226 2.66 21.71 10.81
C ASP A 226 3.16 20.67 9.78
N PRO A 227 2.86 20.86 8.49
CA PRO A 227 3.16 19.85 7.44
C PRO A 227 4.66 19.69 7.16
N ASP A 228 5.50 20.62 7.64
CA ASP A 228 6.96 20.59 7.48
C ASP A 228 7.66 19.80 8.60
N SER A 229 6.89 19.36 9.61
CA SER A 229 7.39 18.56 10.72
C SER A 229 6.66 17.23 10.84
N VAL A 230 5.46 17.10 10.28
CA VAL A 230 4.63 15.89 10.40
C VAL A 230 4.51 15.18 9.06
N LEU A 231 4.45 13.85 9.09
CA LEU A 231 4.22 13.00 7.92
C LEU A 231 2.85 12.35 8.02
N GLY A 232 2.19 12.21 6.87
CA GLY A 232 1.01 11.39 6.74
C GLY A 232 1.40 9.94 6.97
N ILE A 233 2.07 9.35 5.98
CA ILE A 233 2.75 8.05 6.13
C ILE A 233 4.26 8.30 6.06
N PRO A 234 5.03 7.83 7.05
CA PRO A 234 6.49 7.86 7.04
C PRO A 234 7.10 7.06 5.88
N ALA A 235 8.41 7.18 5.72
CA ALA A 235 9.13 6.44 4.70
C ALA A 235 9.03 4.92 4.95
N HIS A 236 8.61 4.16 3.94
CA HIS A 236 8.41 2.71 3.99
C HIS A 236 8.50 2.07 2.60
N GLY A 237 8.65 0.74 2.54
CA GLY A 237 8.35 -0.08 1.37
C GLY A 237 7.04 -0.85 1.57
N ASP A 238 6.40 -1.24 0.47
CA ASP A 238 5.18 -2.05 0.52
C ASP A 238 5.53 -3.54 0.61
N ILE A 239 4.74 -4.32 1.36
CA ILE A 239 5.04 -5.72 1.67
C ILE A 239 4.70 -6.65 0.50
N GLN A 240 3.57 -6.39 -0.14
CA GLN A 240 2.93 -7.26 -1.12
C GLN A 240 3.71 -7.33 -2.45
N MET A 241 3.15 -7.95 -3.49
CA MET A 241 3.82 -8.05 -4.80
C MET A 241 3.87 -6.69 -5.49
N THR A 242 2.70 -6.05 -5.58
CA THR A 242 2.53 -4.72 -6.18
C THR A 242 1.42 -3.96 -5.46
N SER A 243 1.44 -2.65 -5.63
CA SER A 243 0.35 -1.75 -5.22
C SER A 243 -0.12 -0.95 -6.42
N ILE A 244 -1.44 -0.79 -6.57
CA ILE A 244 -2.05 0.14 -7.53
C ILE A 244 -2.75 1.25 -6.75
N LEU A 245 -2.32 2.48 -6.96
CA LEU A 245 -2.73 3.67 -6.23
C LEU A 245 -3.47 4.65 -7.14
N TYR A 246 -4.69 4.97 -6.74
CA TYR A 246 -5.36 6.20 -7.10
C TYR A 246 -5.04 7.31 -6.07
N GLN A 247 -4.80 8.53 -6.54
CA GLN A 247 -4.61 9.71 -5.69
C GLN A 247 -5.31 10.93 -6.27
N ASP A 248 -5.85 11.77 -5.40
CA ASP A 248 -6.48 13.03 -5.79
C ASP A 248 -5.47 14.09 -6.25
N GLY A 249 -5.98 15.28 -6.60
CA GLY A 249 -5.17 16.43 -7.02
C GLY A 249 -4.40 17.12 -5.89
N ALA A 250 -4.35 16.59 -4.66
CA ALA A 250 -3.61 17.22 -3.57
C ALA A 250 -2.10 17.05 -3.68
N GLY A 251 -1.61 15.98 -4.30
CA GLY A 251 -0.18 15.64 -4.31
C GLY A 251 0.25 15.02 -2.98
N GLY A 252 1.55 14.95 -2.72
CA GLY A 252 2.10 14.47 -1.44
C GLY A 252 2.74 13.07 -1.46
N LEU A 253 2.54 12.26 -2.49
CA LEU A 253 3.34 11.03 -2.66
C LEU A 253 4.78 11.41 -3.04
N GLN A 254 5.75 10.84 -2.33
CA GLN A 254 7.17 11.04 -2.61
C GLN A 254 7.91 9.70 -2.60
N VAL A 255 8.83 9.51 -3.55
CA VAL A 255 9.66 8.31 -3.70
C VAL A 255 11.13 8.67 -3.46
N LEU A 256 11.87 7.81 -2.76
CA LEU A 256 13.29 7.98 -2.48
C LEU A 256 14.15 7.34 -3.58
N LYS A 257 15.02 8.13 -4.21
CA LYS A 257 15.99 7.68 -5.21
C LYS A 257 17.28 7.16 -4.55
N ASP A 258 18.11 6.46 -5.34
CA ASP A 258 19.36 5.85 -4.85
C ASP A 258 20.40 6.86 -4.35
N ASP A 259 20.35 8.08 -4.88
CA ASP A 259 21.17 9.20 -4.42
C ASP A 259 20.68 9.80 -3.08
N GLY A 260 19.62 9.23 -2.50
CA GLY A 260 19.02 9.68 -1.25
C GLY A 260 18.08 10.86 -1.39
N GLN A 261 17.74 11.28 -2.62
CA GLN A 261 16.83 12.40 -2.85
C GLN A 261 15.37 11.95 -2.92
N TRP A 262 14.50 12.76 -2.31
CA TRP A 262 13.05 12.59 -2.40
C TRP A 262 12.52 13.25 -3.67
N VAL A 263 11.71 12.51 -4.43
CA VAL A 263 11.06 12.97 -5.66
C VAL A 263 9.55 12.95 -5.46
N GLY A 264 8.89 14.10 -5.61
CA GLY A 264 7.44 14.19 -5.58
C GLY A 264 6.80 13.63 -6.85
N ILE A 265 5.78 12.78 -6.68
CA ILE A 265 5.02 12.18 -7.77
C ILE A 265 3.79 13.03 -8.02
N ARG A 266 3.69 13.61 -9.22
CA ARG A 266 2.53 14.40 -9.64
C ARG A 266 1.27 13.52 -9.62
N PRO A 267 0.10 14.02 -9.22
CA PRO A 267 -1.17 13.36 -9.53
C PRO A 267 -1.58 13.57 -11.00
N GLU A 268 -2.09 12.55 -11.66
CA GLU A 268 -2.69 12.67 -13.00
C GLU A 268 -4.01 11.91 -13.06
N GLU A 269 -5.06 12.61 -13.49
CA GLU A 269 -6.44 12.12 -13.40
C GLU A 269 -6.72 10.86 -14.23
N SER A 270 -6.01 10.68 -15.34
CA SER A 270 -6.19 9.57 -16.28
C SER A 270 -5.20 8.43 -16.08
N THR A 271 -4.49 8.41 -14.94
CA THR A 271 -3.48 7.38 -14.65
C THR A 271 -3.62 6.84 -13.25
N LEU A 272 -3.19 5.60 -13.05
CA LEU A 272 -2.93 5.03 -11.73
C LEU A 272 -1.42 4.89 -11.54
N VAL A 273 -0.96 4.99 -10.29
CA VAL A 273 0.44 4.75 -9.95
C VAL A 273 0.60 3.30 -9.53
N VAL A 274 1.60 2.61 -10.05
CA VAL A 274 1.96 1.25 -9.67
C VAL A 274 3.32 1.28 -8.99
N ASN A 275 3.47 0.54 -7.90
CA ASN A 275 4.79 0.24 -7.33
C ASN A 275 4.98 -1.25 -7.05
N ILE A 276 6.24 -1.66 -7.09
CA ILE A 276 6.69 -3.00 -6.72
C ILE A 276 6.87 -3.04 -5.21
N GLY A 277 6.46 -4.15 -4.59
CA GLY A 277 6.68 -4.39 -3.16
C GLY A 277 7.79 -5.40 -2.87
N ASP A 278 8.10 -5.53 -1.58
CA ASP A 278 9.22 -6.28 -1.03
C ASP A 278 9.15 -7.76 -1.40
N THR A 279 7.96 -8.36 -1.41
CA THR A 279 7.80 -9.78 -1.79
C THR A 279 8.23 -10.01 -3.23
N PHE A 280 7.85 -9.12 -4.16
CA PHE A 280 8.19 -9.29 -5.58
C PHE A 280 9.67 -8.97 -5.84
N MET A 281 10.23 -7.98 -5.14
CA MET A 281 11.66 -7.72 -5.14
C MET A 281 12.45 -8.95 -4.68
N ALA A 282 12.09 -9.56 -3.54
CA ALA A 282 12.77 -10.74 -3.02
C ALA A 282 12.66 -11.94 -3.98
N LEU A 283 11.46 -12.21 -4.51
CA LEU A 283 11.21 -13.30 -5.46
C LEU A 283 11.95 -13.13 -6.79
N THR A 284 12.18 -11.90 -7.23
CA THR A 284 12.96 -11.60 -8.44
C THR A 284 14.45 -11.46 -8.17
N ASN A 285 14.93 -11.96 -7.03
CA ASN A 285 16.33 -11.88 -6.59
C ASN A 285 16.88 -10.44 -6.55
N GLY A 286 16.02 -9.45 -6.30
CA GLY A 286 16.37 -8.04 -6.30
C GLY A 286 16.52 -7.41 -7.69
N ILE A 287 16.06 -8.07 -8.76
CA ILE A 287 16.02 -7.48 -10.11
C ILE A 287 14.98 -6.36 -10.16
N LEU A 288 13.76 -6.62 -9.69
CA LEU A 288 12.76 -5.57 -9.52
C LEU A 288 12.98 -4.86 -8.19
N ARG A 289 12.66 -3.57 -8.14
CA ARG A 289 12.95 -2.72 -6.98
C ARG A 289 11.71 -2.39 -6.19
N SER A 290 11.68 -2.73 -4.90
CA SER A 290 10.76 -2.12 -3.94
C SER A 290 11.34 -0.78 -3.47
N ALA A 291 10.74 0.33 -3.88
CA ALA A 291 11.25 1.66 -3.58
C ALA A 291 10.62 2.24 -2.31
N VAL A 292 11.48 2.86 -1.49
CA VAL A 292 11.04 3.56 -0.28
C VAL A 292 10.25 4.80 -0.68
N HIS A 293 9.07 4.97 -0.11
CA HIS A 293 8.18 6.08 -0.41
C HIS A 293 7.49 6.60 0.86
N ARG A 294 6.95 7.82 0.82
CA ARG A 294 6.25 8.48 1.93
C ARG A 294 5.08 9.32 1.43
N ALA A 295 4.20 9.69 2.34
CA ALA A 295 3.14 10.67 2.10
C ALA A 295 3.36 11.92 2.96
N VAL A 296 3.68 13.05 2.32
CA VAL A 296 3.77 14.36 2.99
C VAL A 296 2.41 15.06 3.00
N LEU A 297 2.29 16.03 3.91
CA LEU A 297 1.03 16.72 4.21
C LEU A 297 1.02 18.13 3.63
N ASN A 298 -0.12 18.80 3.78
CA ASN A 298 -0.26 20.22 3.48
C ASN A 298 -1.18 20.89 4.50
N SER A 299 -1.20 22.23 4.49
CA SER A 299 -1.96 23.06 5.43
C SER A 299 -3.23 23.68 4.85
N LYS A 300 -3.64 23.29 3.64
CA LYS A 300 -4.69 24.00 2.87
C LYS A 300 -5.89 23.15 2.49
N LYS A 301 -5.67 21.86 2.19
CA LYS A 301 -6.71 20.94 1.73
C LYS A 301 -6.46 19.52 2.21
N ASP A 302 -7.55 18.79 2.45
CA ASP A 302 -7.47 17.36 2.69
C ASP A 302 -6.97 16.64 1.43
N ARG A 303 -6.32 15.50 1.64
CA ARG A 303 -5.88 14.58 0.57
C ARG A 303 -6.57 13.23 0.72
N TYR A 304 -6.98 12.65 -0.39
CA TYR A 304 -7.54 11.31 -0.46
C TYR A 304 -6.75 10.42 -1.42
N SER A 305 -6.67 9.14 -1.09
CA SER A 305 -6.10 8.14 -1.97
C SER A 305 -6.70 6.77 -1.71
N THR A 306 -6.87 5.97 -2.75
CA THR A 306 -7.34 4.59 -2.67
C THR A 306 -6.29 3.69 -3.28
N VAL A 307 -5.84 2.69 -2.52
CA VAL A 307 -4.79 1.76 -2.94
C VAL A 307 -5.29 0.33 -2.84
N TYR A 308 -4.85 -0.48 -3.79
CA TYR A 308 -5.01 -1.92 -3.76
C TYR A 308 -3.65 -2.58 -3.67
N PHE A 309 -3.45 -3.42 -2.66
CA PHE A 309 -2.24 -4.20 -2.46
C PHE A 309 -2.47 -5.61 -2.98
N TYR A 310 -1.78 -6.01 -4.04
CA TYR A 310 -1.88 -7.34 -4.62
C TYR A 310 -0.85 -8.28 -4.01
N GLY A 311 -1.32 -9.30 -3.29
CA GLY A 311 -0.48 -10.27 -2.60
C GLY A 311 -0.83 -11.72 -2.97
N ILE A 312 0.16 -12.59 -2.88
CA ILE A 312 0.03 -14.04 -2.99
C ILE A 312 -0.11 -14.69 -1.61
N ASP A 313 -0.22 -16.02 -1.54
CA ASP A 313 -0.39 -16.75 -0.28
C ASP A 313 0.66 -16.36 0.79
N ASN A 314 0.18 -16.24 2.02
CA ASN A 314 1.01 -15.78 3.13
C ASN A 314 1.82 -16.89 3.80
N THR A 315 1.42 -18.15 3.62
CA THR A 315 1.93 -19.29 4.39
C THR A 315 2.84 -20.20 3.58
N THR A 316 2.74 -20.13 2.25
CA THR A 316 3.57 -20.89 1.32
C THR A 316 5.01 -20.39 1.42
N THR A 317 5.94 -21.33 1.56
CA THR A 317 7.37 -21.02 1.45
C THR A 317 7.71 -20.67 0.00
N LEU A 318 8.18 -19.45 -0.19
CA LEU A 318 8.56 -18.86 -1.46
C LEU A 318 10.08 -18.93 -1.63
N THR A 319 10.51 -19.21 -2.85
CA THR A 319 11.93 -19.27 -3.22
C THR A 319 12.18 -18.49 -4.50
N VAL A 320 13.37 -17.91 -4.64
CA VAL A 320 13.84 -17.32 -5.89
C VAL A 320 13.85 -18.40 -6.99
N PRO A 321 13.25 -18.16 -8.17
CA PRO A 321 13.35 -19.08 -9.31
C PRO A 321 14.83 -19.28 -9.72
N PRO A 322 15.30 -20.53 -9.90
CA PRO A 322 16.68 -20.80 -10.29
C PRO A 322 17.13 -20.10 -11.57
N GLU A 323 16.21 -19.84 -12.50
CA GLU A 323 16.44 -19.11 -13.76
C GLU A 323 16.88 -17.66 -13.53
N LEU A 324 16.61 -17.08 -12.36
CA LEU A 324 17.04 -15.73 -11.97
C LEU A 324 18.34 -15.71 -11.15
N VAL A 325 19.03 -16.85 -11.06
CA VAL A 325 20.31 -16.98 -10.34
C VAL A 325 21.41 -17.32 -11.35
N THR A 326 22.41 -16.44 -11.44
CA THR A 326 23.59 -16.64 -12.30
C THR A 326 24.88 -16.41 -11.51
N GLU A 327 26.04 -16.65 -12.11
CA GLU A 327 27.32 -16.35 -11.47
C GLU A 327 27.46 -14.83 -11.21
N GLU A 328 26.96 -13.98 -12.11
CA GLU A 328 27.00 -12.53 -11.99
C GLU A 328 25.90 -11.96 -11.07
N HIS A 329 24.83 -12.73 -10.85
CA HIS A 329 23.71 -12.36 -9.99
C HIS A 329 23.36 -13.54 -9.06
N PRO A 330 24.19 -13.80 -8.04
CA PRO A 330 24.01 -14.94 -7.14
C PRO A 330 22.73 -14.81 -6.30
N LEU A 331 22.34 -15.91 -5.66
CA LEU A 331 21.15 -15.96 -4.80
C LEU A 331 21.30 -14.98 -3.62
N LYS A 332 20.41 -13.99 -3.52
CA LYS A 332 20.46 -12.94 -2.48
C LYS A 332 19.49 -13.17 -1.35
N TYR A 333 18.43 -13.96 -1.56
CA TYR A 333 17.33 -14.10 -0.61
C TYR A 333 17.13 -15.57 -0.24
N ARG A 334 16.99 -15.85 1.07
CA ARG A 334 16.65 -17.18 1.57
C ARG A 334 15.17 -17.50 1.30
N PRO A 335 14.76 -18.79 1.34
CA PRO A 335 13.36 -19.15 1.38
C PRO A 335 12.62 -18.44 2.52
N PHE A 336 11.42 -17.93 2.27
CA PHE A 336 10.63 -17.15 3.23
C PHE A 336 9.13 -17.32 3.03
N THR A 337 8.31 -16.88 4.00
CA THR A 337 6.86 -16.72 3.82
C THR A 337 6.48 -15.24 3.89
N VAL A 338 5.42 -14.81 3.22
CA VAL A 338 4.99 -13.40 3.33
C VAL A 338 4.50 -13.08 4.74
N GLN A 339 3.97 -14.07 5.47
CA GLN A 339 3.59 -13.93 6.88
C GLN A 339 4.77 -13.60 7.79
N GLU A 340 5.90 -14.30 7.66
CA GLU A 340 7.08 -13.99 8.49
C GLU A 340 7.65 -12.60 8.17
N HIS A 341 7.65 -12.23 6.88
CA HIS A 341 8.13 -10.94 6.43
C HIS A 341 7.26 -9.81 7.00
N ARG A 342 5.93 -9.93 6.88
CA ARG A 342 4.98 -8.97 7.46
C ARG A 342 5.15 -8.85 8.97
N LYS A 343 5.25 -9.98 9.69
CA LYS A 343 5.41 -9.99 11.14
C LYS A 343 6.67 -9.24 11.55
N TYR A 344 7.81 -9.52 10.89
CA TYR A 344 9.06 -8.81 11.15
C TYR A 344 8.92 -7.30 10.96
N LEU A 345 8.32 -6.85 9.85
CA LEU A 345 8.16 -5.42 9.58
C LEU A 345 7.27 -4.73 10.62
N MET A 346 6.19 -5.37 11.07
CA MET A 346 5.29 -4.80 12.07
C MET A 346 5.92 -4.74 13.47
N GLU A 347 6.71 -5.75 13.85
CA GLU A 347 7.46 -5.75 15.12
C GLU A 347 8.58 -4.70 15.16
N ASN A 348 9.10 -4.31 13.98
CA ASN A 348 10.19 -3.34 13.84
C ASN A 348 9.73 -1.97 13.30
N GLU A 349 8.44 -1.65 13.38
CA GLU A 349 7.86 -0.35 13.00
C GLU A 349 8.12 0.07 11.53
N ILE A 350 8.01 -0.88 10.60
CA ILE A 350 8.20 -0.74 9.14
C ILE A 350 9.57 -0.13 8.78
N PRO A 351 10.63 -0.95 8.66
CA PRO A 351 11.98 -0.47 8.37
C PRO A 351 12.11 0.20 6.99
N LEU A 352 12.97 1.23 6.93
CA LEU A 352 13.37 1.98 5.72
C LEU A 352 14.17 1.17 4.69
N HIS A 353 14.30 -0.13 4.90
CA HIS A 353 15.38 -0.92 4.32
C HIS A 353 14.89 -2.14 3.54
N GLY A 354 13.57 -2.26 3.32
CA GLY A 354 12.97 -3.33 2.51
C GLY A 354 13.21 -4.73 3.10
N PRO A 355 13.30 -5.79 2.27
CA PRO A 355 13.40 -7.17 2.72
C PRO A 355 14.82 -7.59 3.17
N ARG A 356 15.63 -6.68 3.73
CA ARG A 356 17.03 -6.98 4.13
C ARG A 356 17.17 -8.15 5.11
N HIS A 357 16.21 -8.36 6.01
CA HIS A 357 16.23 -9.50 6.93
C HIS A 357 15.98 -10.86 6.25
N LEU A 358 15.58 -10.84 4.98
CA LEU A 358 15.46 -12.02 4.14
C LEU A 358 16.73 -12.26 3.30
N GLN A 359 17.70 -11.35 3.33
CA GLN A 359 18.94 -11.52 2.57
C GLN A 359 19.81 -12.60 3.21
N ILE A 360 20.45 -13.40 2.37
CA ILE A 360 21.48 -14.35 2.79
C ILE A 360 22.74 -13.56 3.12
N ASP A 361 23.37 -13.86 4.26
CA ASP A 361 24.67 -13.28 4.58
C ASP A 361 25.69 -13.78 3.52
N PRO A 362 26.41 -12.88 2.82
CA PRO A 362 27.45 -13.29 1.89
C PRO A 362 28.46 -14.29 2.49
N ASP A 363 28.68 -14.24 3.81
CA ASP A 363 29.59 -15.13 4.52
C ASP A 363 29.00 -16.55 4.75
N ASP A 364 27.67 -16.70 4.79
CA ASP A 364 26.97 -17.98 4.95
C ASP A 364 26.74 -18.71 3.60
N ALA A 365 26.88 -18.02 2.47
CA ALA A 365 26.65 -18.59 1.13
C ALA A 365 27.74 -19.57 0.65
N THR A 366 28.76 -19.83 1.49
CA THR A 366 29.93 -20.67 1.15
C THR A 366 30.04 -21.97 1.97
N SER A 367 29.03 -22.33 2.78
CA SER A 367 29.03 -23.56 3.59
C SER A 367 28.25 -24.71 2.97
#